data_AF-A0AAU3GBX0-F1
#
_entry.id   AF-A0AAU3GBX0-F1
#
_cell.length_a   1.000
_cell.length_b   1.000
_cell.length_c   1.000
_cell.angle_alpha   90.00
_cell.angle_beta   90.00
_cell.angle_gamma   90.00
#
_symmetry.space_group_name_H-M   'P 1'
#
loop_
_entity.id
_entity.type
_entity.pdbx_description
1 polymer ?
#
loop_
_entity_poly.entity_id
_entity_poly.type
_entity_poly.pdbx_seq_one_letter_code
_entity_poly.pdbx_strand_id
1 'polypeptide(L)' 'MSRIIDTKITGPAESFGFQVIAGERVGPGAWMYHCHVQSHSDMGMAGVFMVADANGNMPDHPMGTPGGSMGMHH' A
#
# COMPACT_ATOMS: atom_id res chain seq x y z
N MET A 1 18.38 9.47 -16.27
CA MET A 1 16.95 9.70 -15.91
C MET A 1 16.53 8.62 -14.93
N SER A 2 15.83 8.95 -13.85
CA SER A 2 15.26 7.94 -12.95
C SER A 2 14.10 7.22 -13.64
N ARG A 3 14.04 5.89 -13.51
CA ARG A 3 12.91 5.08 -13.98
C ARG A 3 11.69 5.35 -13.10
N ILE A 4 10.50 5.50 -13.70
CA ILE A 4 9.22 5.53 -12.96
C ILE A 4 8.85 4.09 -12.60
N ILE A 5 8.61 3.82 -11.33
CA ILE A 5 8.39 2.46 -10.79
C ILE A 5 7.31 2.51 -9.70
N ASP A 6 6.59 1.40 -9.53
CA ASP A 6 5.71 1.10 -8.40
C ASP A 6 6.32 0.04 -7.45
N THR A 7 7.28 -0.74 -7.95
CA THR A 7 7.90 -1.86 -7.23
C THR A 7 9.42 -1.77 -7.31
N LYS A 8 10.10 -2.01 -6.18
CA LYS A 8 11.56 -2.05 -6.06
C LYS A 8 12.00 -3.25 -5.22
N ILE A 9 12.91 -4.07 -5.76
CA ILE A 9 13.64 -5.05 -4.97
C ILE A 9 14.58 -4.31 -4.00
N THR A 10 14.59 -4.75 -2.75
CA THR A 10 15.47 -4.23 -1.70
C THR A 10 16.20 -5.35 -0.98
N GLY A 11 17.52 -5.19 -0.81
CA GLY A 11 18.36 -6.08 -0.02
C GLY A 11 18.63 -5.57 1.40
N PRO A 12 19.36 -6.35 2.22
CA PRO A 12 19.82 -5.90 3.53
C PRO A 12 20.59 -4.58 3.45
N ALA A 13 20.28 -3.65 4.36
CA ALA A 13 20.87 -2.32 4.47
C ALA A 13 20.66 -1.36 3.27
N GLU A 14 19.82 -1.71 2.28
CA GLU A 14 19.44 -0.76 1.24
C GLU A 14 18.45 0.29 1.77
N SER A 15 18.59 1.53 1.32
CA SER A 15 17.67 2.63 1.64
C SER A 15 17.30 3.41 0.38
N PHE A 16 16.06 3.88 0.34
CA PHE A 16 15.55 4.80 -0.67
C PHE A 16 14.35 5.55 -0.08
N GLY A 17 13.94 6.63 -0.75
CA GLY A 17 12.76 7.40 -0.37
C GLY A 17 12.06 7.95 -1.60
N PHE A 18 10.80 8.29 -1.46
CA PHE A 18 9.98 8.88 -2.52
C PHE A 18 8.92 9.80 -1.91
N GLN A 19 8.30 10.62 -2.76
CA GLN A 19 7.14 11.42 -2.42
C GLN A 19 6.05 11.13 -3.46
N VAL A 20 4.79 11.15 -3.02
CA VAL A 20 3.61 11.00 -3.88
C VAL A 20 2.60 12.07 -3.52
N ILE A 21 1.78 12.48 -4.49
CA ILE A 21 0.54 13.21 -4.22
C ILE A 21 -0.53 12.17 -3.91
N ALA A 22 -1.04 12.18 -2.67
CA ALA A 22 -2.00 11.18 -2.20
C ALA A 22 -3.28 11.21 -3.07
N GLY A 23 -3.64 10.06 -3.65
CA GLY A 23 -4.82 9.94 -4.51
C GLY A 23 -4.71 10.66 -5.86
N GLU A 24 -3.53 11.10 -6.31
CA GLU A 24 -3.39 11.77 -7.60
C GLU A 24 -3.93 10.87 -8.73
N ARG A 25 -4.97 11.37 -9.42
CA ARG A 25 -5.67 10.70 -10.53
C ARG A 25 -6.36 9.38 -10.20
N VAL A 26 -6.33 8.94 -8.93
CA VAL A 26 -6.96 7.68 -8.48
C VAL A 26 -7.96 7.87 -7.33
N GLY A 27 -7.93 9.02 -6.65
CA GLY A 27 -8.91 9.40 -5.63
C GLY A 27 -8.61 8.86 -4.22
N PRO A 28 -9.51 9.15 -3.26
CA PRO A 28 -9.44 8.62 -1.90
C PRO A 28 -9.65 7.11 -1.89
N GLY A 29 -9.01 6.43 -0.94
CA GLY A 29 -9.25 5.01 -0.72
C GLY A 29 -8.24 4.30 0.18
N ALA A 30 -8.50 3.02 0.43
CA ALA A 30 -7.61 2.08 1.10
C ALA A 30 -6.64 1.44 0.08
N TRP A 31 -5.47 2.05 -0.11
CA TRP A 31 -4.48 1.60 -1.10
C TRP A 31 -3.46 0.65 -0.49
N MET A 32 -3.32 -0.55 -1.04
CA MET A 32 -2.38 -1.54 -0.51
C MET A 32 -0.93 -1.16 -0.78
N TYR A 33 -0.08 -1.42 0.20
CA TYR A 33 1.36 -1.55 0.00
C TYR A 33 1.82 -2.85 0.67
N HIS A 34 2.64 -3.63 -0.01
CA HIS A 34 3.10 -4.92 0.52
C HIS A 34 4.40 -5.36 -0.14
N CYS A 35 5.06 -6.35 0.46
CA CYS A 35 6.10 -7.09 -0.23
C CYS A 35 5.48 -7.87 -1.39
N HIS A 36 6.00 -7.74 -2.60
CA HIS A 36 5.42 -8.42 -3.76
C HIS A 36 5.81 -9.92 -3.83
N VAL A 37 6.70 -10.39 -2.96
CA VAL A 37 6.95 -11.83 -2.77
C VAL A 37 5.73 -12.45 -2.10
N GLN A 38 5.09 -13.39 -2.79
CA GLN A 38 3.78 -13.94 -2.43
C GLN A 38 3.73 -14.48 -0.99
N SER A 39 4.67 -15.35 -0.63
CA SER A 39 4.73 -15.89 0.74
C SER A 39 4.93 -14.81 1.80
N HIS A 40 5.60 -13.71 1.46
CA HIS A 40 5.81 -12.62 2.40
C HIS A 40 4.51 -11.81 2.60
N SER A 41 3.77 -11.53 1.53
CA SER A 41 2.46 -10.87 1.64
C SER A 41 1.45 -11.74 2.37
N ASP A 42 1.40 -13.04 2.09
CA ASP A 42 0.48 -13.99 2.72
C ASP A 42 0.78 -14.14 4.23
N MET A 43 2.04 -14.00 4.63
CA MET A 43 2.48 -14.00 6.02
C MET A 43 2.39 -12.60 6.70
N GLY A 44 1.82 -11.61 6.03
CA GLY A 44 1.47 -10.33 6.64
C GLY A 44 2.46 -9.19 6.41
N MET A 45 3.41 -9.30 5.46
CA MET A 45 4.20 -8.14 4.99
C MET A 45 3.36 -7.23 4.08
N ALA A 46 2.24 -6.75 4.61
CA ALA A 46 1.27 -5.92 3.94
C ALA A 46 0.77 -4.81 4.88
N GLY A 47 0.35 -3.69 4.30
CA GLY A 47 -0.29 -2.59 4.98
C GLY A 47 -1.17 -1.80 4.03
N VAL A 48 -1.85 -0.79 4.57
CA VAL A 48 -2.77 0.05 3.82
C VAL A 48 -2.40 1.51 3.99
N PHE A 49 -2.24 2.21 2.87
CA PHE A 49 -2.16 3.65 2.78
C PHE A 49 -3.58 4.21 2.66
N MET A 50 -4.11 4.70 3.78
CA MET A 50 -5.45 5.28 3.87
C MET A 50 -5.43 6.72 3.37
N VAL A 51 -6.04 6.96 2.19
CA VAL A 51 -6.18 8.29 1.59
C VAL A 51 -7.62 8.77 1.76
N ALA A 52 -7.81 9.78 2.60
CA ALA A 52 -9.12 10.39 2.82
C ALA A 52 -9.49 11.40 1.72
N ASP A 53 -10.78 11.65 1.56
CA ASP A 53 -11.26 12.78 0.79
C ASP A 53 -10.97 14.11 1.51
N ALA A 54 -11.28 15.24 0.87
CA ALA A 54 -11.06 16.57 1.44
C ALA A 54 -11.86 16.84 2.74
N ASN A 55 -12.89 16.06 3.01
CA ASN A 55 -13.73 16.15 4.21
C ASN A 55 -13.27 15.18 5.32
N GLY A 56 -12.22 14.39 5.08
CA GLY A 56 -11.72 13.38 6.00
C GLY A 56 -12.48 12.05 5.94
N ASN A 57 -13.40 11.86 4.99
CA ASN A 57 -14.09 10.59 4.81
C ASN A 57 -13.27 9.62 3.96
N MET A 58 -13.49 8.33 4.18
CA MET A 58 -12.96 7.25 3.35
C MET A 58 -14.13 6.59 2.60
N PRO A 59 -13.97 6.17 1.33
CA PRO A 59 -14.91 5.28 0.70
C PRO A 59 -15.07 3.99 1.53
N ASP A 60 -16.25 3.37 1.46
CA ASP A 60 -16.44 2.06 2.07
C ASP A 60 -15.56 1.04 1.33
N HIS A 61 -14.76 0.30 2.08
CA HIS A 61 -13.82 -0.67 1.54
C HIS A 61 -14.05 -2.02 2.20
N PRO A 62 -14.18 -3.10 1.42
CA PRO A 62 -14.33 -4.45 1.98
C PRO A 62 -13.07 -4.96 2.69
N MET A 63 -11.97 -4.19 2.69
CA MET A 63 -10.72 -4.55 3.35
C MET A 63 -10.84 -4.31 4.84
N GLY A 64 -10.77 -5.41 5.60
CA GLY A 64 -11.11 -5.51 7.01
C GLY A 64 -10.54 -4.43 7.93
N THR A 65 -11.24 -4.27 9.05
CA THR A 65 -10.93 -3.39 10.17
C THR A 65 -9.45 -3.37 10.55
N PRO A 66 -8.94 -2.25 11.10
CA PRO A 66 -7.59 -2.20 11.68
C PRO A 66 -7.45 -3.28 12.75
N GLY A 67 -6.65 -4.32 12.47
CA GLY A 67 -6.39 -5.45 13.38
C GLY A 67 -6.90 -6.82 12.92
N GLY A 68 -7.60 -6.93 11.78
CA GLY A 68 -7.86 -8.22 11.13
C GLY A 68 -6.61 -8.73 10.40
N SER A 69 -6.30 -10.02 10.50
CA SER A 69 -5.31 -10.65 9.62
C SER A 69 -5.70 -10.38 8.17
N MET A 70 -4.86 -9.68 7.42
CA MET A 70 -4.99 -9.54 5.97
C MET A 70 -4.72 -10.90 5.33
N GLY A 71 -5.73 -11.77 5.35
CA GLY A 71 -5.75 -12.96 4.50
C GLY A 71 -5.82 -12.48 3.06
N MET A 72 -4.66 -12.24 2.45
CA MET A 72 -4.50 -12.01 1.02
C MET A 72 -4.80 -13.34 0.31
N HIS A 73 -6.07 -13.77 0.32
CA HIS A 73 -6.48 -14.87 -0.53
C HIS A 73 -6.53 -14.32 -1.96
N HIS A 74 -5.50 -14.67 -2.73
CA HIS A 74 -5.49 -14.56 -4.19
C HIS A 74 -6.65 -15.33 -4.81
#